data_AF-A0A2V6CQ90-F1
#
_entry.id   AF-A0A2V6CQ90-F1
#
_cell.length_a   1.000
_cell.length_b   1.000
_cell.length_c   1.000
_cell.angle_alpha   90.00
_cell.angle_beta   90.00
_cell.angle_gamma   90.00
#
_symmetry.space_group_name_H-M   'P 1'
#
loop_
_entity.id
_entity.type
_entity.pdbx_description
1 polymer ?
#
loop_
_entity_poly.entity_id
_entity_poly.type
_entity_poly.pdbx_seq_one_letter_code
_entity_poly.pdbx_strand_id
1 'polypeptide(L)'
;MLRTDYNIENCSRQNNVDVDTKKPAGMSLRSDAPISRREAIQAISWLKKNFAKQIAVAVEGTHYSVDHICGIACQETAYFWLRLIDKISVEDVCARCVLDASGDAPNTTRKTFPCDTKAFRKEYGDERTDALIEEANKTRLLRGYSRKNWVYKGYGLFQYDLQFIRVDPDFFFEKQWYRFDACLERVMRELRGTWARHGKIFEAIRAYNGAGNRAAAYAQNVMAYSGFSGEVTETMLA
;
A
#
# COMPACT_ATOMS: atom_id res chain seq x y z
N MET A 1 -31.53 -62.40 -43.63
CA MET A 1 -30.28 -62.39 -42.84
C MET A 1 -30.31 -61.13 -41.99
N LEU A 2 -30.91 -61.14 -40.78
CA LEU A 2 -30.32 -61.60 -39.49
C LEU A 2 -29.01 -60.82 -39.21
N ARG A 3 -29.00 -59.72 -38.44
CA ARG A 3 -29.12 -59.54 -36.97
C ARG A 3 -28.25 -60.49 -36.14
N THR A 4 -27.22 -59.91 -35.51
CA THR A 4 -26.66 -60.17 -34.16
C THR A 4 -25.53 -59.14 -33.96
N ASP A 5 -25.69 -58.09 -33.15
CA ASP A 5 -25.65 -58.03 -31.68
C ASP A 5 -24.32 -58.54 -31.10
N TYR A 6 -23.47 -57.61 -30.68
CA TYR A 6 -22.54 -57.80 -29.56
C TYR A 6 -22.74 -56.65 -28.58
N ASN A 7 -23.57 -56.93 -27.56
CA ASN A 7 -23.58 -56.22 -26.29
C ASN A 7 -22.40 -56.71 -25.45
N ILE A 8 -21.65 -55.78 -24.88
CA ILE A 8 -21.02 -55.94 -23.57
C ILE A 8 -21.45 -54.73 -22.73
N GLU A 9 -22.47 -54.94 -21.91
CA GLU A 9 -22.70 -54.15 -20.69
C GLU A 9 -21.64 -54.56 -19.67
N ASN A 10 -20.96 -53.60 -19.02
CA ASN A 10 -21.29 -53.20 -17.66
C ASN A 10 -20.19 -52.36 -16.97
N CYS A 11 -20.68 -51.35 -16.24
CA CYS A 11 -20.13 -50.85 -14.99
C CYS A 11 -18.82 -50.04 -15.03
N SER A 12 -18.91 -48.72 -14.97
CA SER A 12 -18.85 -47.99 -13.69
C SER A 12 -18.57 -46.49 -13.84
N ARG A 13 -19.43 -45.72 -13.17
CA ARG A 13 -19.19 -44.41 -12.54
C ARG A 13 -18.84 -43.20 -13.41
N GLN A 14 -19.80 -42.29 -13.43
CA GLN A 14 -19.62 -40.85 -13.54
C GLN A 14 -18.35 -40.41 -12.80
N ASN A 15 -17.38 -39.86 -13.54
CA ASN A 15 -16.45 -38.91 -12.98
C ASN A 15 -16.77 -37.55 -13.62
N ASN A 16 -17.69 -36.83 -12.97
CA ASN A 16 -17.65 -35.38 -12.97
C ASN A 16 -16.22 -35.01 -12.57
N VAL A 17 -15.42 -34.60 -13.54
CA VAL A 17 -14.20 -33.88 -13.23
C VAL A 17 -14.69 -32.50 -12.83
N ASP A 18 -14.95 -32.34 -11.53
CA ASP A 18 -14.99 -31.04 -10.90
C ASP A 18 -13.74 -30.31 -11.36
N VAL A 19 -13.97 -29.31 -12.23
CA VAL A 19 -12.99 -28.27 -12.50
C VAL A 19 -12.79 -27.62 -11.14
N ASP A 20 -11.72 -28.02 -10.47
CA ASP A 20 -11.28 -27.52 -9.18
C ASP A 20 -11.01 -26.03 -9.36
N THR A 21 -12.06 -25.22 -9.22
CA THR A 21 -12.06 -23.76 -9.19
C THR A 21 -11.48 -23.27 -7.87
N LYS A 22 -10.39 -23.92 -7.41
CA LYS A 22 -9.60 -23.44 -6.29
C LYS A 22 -8.91 -22.15 -6.72
N LYS A 23 -9.59 -21.06 -6.37
CA LYS A 23 -8.99 -19.75 -6.12
C LYS A 23 -7.63 -20.01 -5.45
N PRO A 24 -6.51 -19.52 -5.99
CA PRO A 24 -5.20 -19.76 -5.40
C PRO A 24 -5.29 -19.40 -3.92
N ALA A 25 -4.83 -20.30 -3.04
CA ALA A 25 -4.95 -20.13 -1.59
C ALA A 25 -4.41 -18.74 -1.21
N GLY A 26 -5.33 -17.81 -0.91
CA GLY A 26 -4.96 -16.45 -0.57
C GLY A 26 -4.08 -16.49 0.68
N MET A 27 -2.99 -15.73 0.69
CA MET A 27 -2.19 -15.59 1.91
C MET A 27 -3.09 -15.10 3.04
N SER A 28 -2.99 -15.75 4.20
CA SER A 28 -3.73 -15.30 5.37
C SER A 28 -3.12 -14.01 5.90
N LEU A 29 -3.99 -13.09 6.30
CA LEU A 29 -3.59 -11.86 6.98
C LEU A 29 -2.96 -12.20 8.33
N ARG A 30 -1.84 -11.58 8.66
CA ARG A 30 -1.19 -11.81 9.95
C ARG A 30 -1.98 -11.14 11.08
N SER A 31 -1.83 -11.65 12.30
CA SER A 31 -2.46 -11.10 13.50
C SER A 31 -1.92 -9.72 13.90
N ASP A 32 -0.70 -9.38 13.46
CA ASP A 32 -0.04 -8.09 13.69
C ASP A 32 -0.26 -7.09 12.53
N ALA A 33 -1.17 -7.39 11.61
CA ALA A 33 -1.47 -6.52 10.50
C ALA A 33 -2.11 -5.18 10.97
N PRO A 34 -1.82 -4.05 10.30
CA PRO A 34 -2.21 -2.72 10.76
C PRO A 34 -3.72 -2.47 10.75
N ILE A 35 -4.44 -3.20 9.89
CA ILE A 35 -5.90 -3.17 9.81
C ILE A 35 -6.45 -4.58 9.62
N SER A 36 -7.67 -4.79 10.10
CA SER A 36 -8.42 -6.04 9.92
C SER A 36 -8.85 -6.26 8.46
N ARG A 37 -9.29 -7.48 8.13
CA ARG A 37 -9.89 -7.80 6.82
C ARG A 37 -11.08 -6.90 6.47
N ARG A 38 -11.97 -6.64 7.44
CA ARG A 38 -13.14 -5.77 7.22
C ARG A 38 -12.73 -4.36 6.86
N GLU A 39 -11.77 -3.81 7.60
CA GLU A 39 -11.22 -2.47 7.33
C GLU A 39 -10.48 -2.43 5.99
N ALA A 40 -9.77 -3.51 5.62
CA ALA A 40 -9.10 -3.61 4.34
C ALA A 40 -10.10 -3.59 3.17
N ILE A 41 -11.24 -4.30 3.26
CA ILE A 41 -12.28 -4.25 2.22
C ILE A 41 -12.82 -2.82 2.08
N GLN A 42 -13.08 -2.12 3.18
CA GLN A 42 -13.52 -0.73 3.15
C GLN A 42 -12.47 0.21 2.52
N ALA A 43 -11.20 0.04 2.92
CA ALA A 43 -10.09 0.81 2.38
C ALA A 43 -9.90 0.58 0.87
N ILE A 44 -9.95 -0.68 0.41
CA ILE A 44 -9.84 -1.04 -1.01
C ILE A 44 -11.02 -0.45 -1.79
N SER A 45 -12.24 -0.53 -1.25
CA SER A 45 -13.41 0.05 -1.92
C SER A 45 -13.25 1.56 -2.12
N TRP A 46 -12.83 2.27 -1.07
CA TRP A 46 -12.57 3.70 -1.16
C TRP A 46 -11.46 4.04 -2.17
N LEU A 47 -10.36 3.29 -2.17
CA LEU A 47 -9.26 3.49 -3.13
C LEU A 47 -9.72 3.24 -4.56
N LYS A 48 -10.49 2.17 -4.80
CA LYS A 48 -10.99 1.85 -6.15
C LYS A 48 -11.98 2.89 -6.64
N LYS A 49 -12.91 3.33 -5.79
CA LYS A 49 -13.88 4.36 -6.12
C LYS A 49 -13.21 5.65 -6.60
N ASN A 50 -12.14 6.06 -5.92
CA ASN A 50 -11.50 7.35 -6.21
C ASN A 50 -10.37 7.25 -7.25
N PHE A 51 -9.64 6.14 -7.30
CA PHE A 51 -8.35 6.08 -7.99
C PHE A 51 -8.15 4.87 -8.92
N ALA A 52 -9.10 3.92 -9.02
CA ALA A 52 -8.89 2.70 -9.82
C ALA A 52 -8.44 3.00 -11.26
N LYS A 53 -9.00 4.03 -11.91
CA LYS A 53 -8.63 4.43 -13.27
C LYS A 53 -7.16 4.85 -13.36
N GLN A 54 -6.70 5.71 -12.46
CA GLN A 54 -5.32 6.20 -12.43
C GLN A 54 -4.35 5.05 -12.12
N ILE A 55 -4.72 4.18 -11.17
CA ILE A 55 -3.92 3.00 -10.82
C ILE A 55 -3.83 2.04 -12.01
N ALA A 56 -4.95 1.77 -12.70
CA ALA A 56 -5.00 0.86 -13.84
C ALA A 56 -4.03 1.30 -14.96
N VAL A 57 -4.02 2.60 -15.27
CA VAL A 57 -3.07 3.19 -16.23
C VAL A 57 -1.63 3.00 -15.75
N ALA A 58 -1.34 3.27 -14.47
CA ALA A 58 0.02 3.19 -13.96
C ALA A 58 0.60 1.77 -13.92
N VAL A 59 -0.26 0.75 -13.75
CA VAL A 59 0.15 -0.66 -13.73
C VAL A 59 0.12 -1.32 -15.11
N GLU A 60 -0.40 -0.65 -16.13
CA GLU A 60 -0.45 -1.19 -17.50
C GLU A 60 0.94 -1.58 -18.00
N GLY A 61 1.04 -2.76 -18.62
CA GLY A 61 2.33 -3.31 -19.08
C GLY A 61 3.29 -3.74 -17.95
N THR A 62 2.86 -3.70 -16.69
CA THR A 62 3.63 -4.20 -15.54
C THR A 62 3.06 -5.52 -15.02
N HIS A 63 3.77 -6.16 -14.08
CA HIS A 63 3.28 -7.35 -13.37
C HIS A 63 2.46 -7.02 -12.11
N TYR A 64 2.26 -5.73 -11.83
CA TYR A 64 1.42 -5.26 -10.74
C TYR A 64 -0.03 -5.14 -11.20
N SER A 65 -0.95 -5.07 -10.24
CA SER A 65 -2.38 -4.91 -10.49
C SER A 65 -2.91 -3.79 -9.62
N VAL A 66 -4.12 -3.30 -9.92
CA VAL A 66 -4.81 -2.34 -9.05
C VAL A 66 -4.87 -2.83 -7.60
N ASP A 67 -5.07 -4.13 -7.42
CA ASP A 67 -5.23 -4.77 -6.12
C ASP A 67 -3.92 -4.80 -5.33
N HIS A 68 -2.79 -5.01 -6.01
CA HIS A 68 -1.46 -4.91 -5.37
C HIS A 68 -1.23 -3.49 -4.83
N ILE A 69 -1.56 -2.46 -5.61
CA ILE A 69 -1.40 -1.06 -5.18
C ILE A 69 -2.36 -0.72 -4.03
N CYS A 70 -3.60 -1.20 -4.08
CA CYS A 70 -4.54 -1.04 -2.97
C CYS A 70 -4.03 -1.77 -1.71
N GLY A 71 -3.50 -2.97 -1.85
CA GLY A 71 -2.91 -3.75 -0.75
C GLY A 71 -1.73 -3.04 -0.09
N ILE A 72 -0.87 -2.40 -0.88
CA ILE A 72 0.23 -1.56 -0.37
C ILE A 72 -0.33 -0.37 0.41
N ALA A 73 -1.29 0.39 -0.14
CA ALA A 73 -1.90 1.52 0.58
C ALA A 73 -2.57 1.10 1.90
N CYS A 74 -3.23 -0.07 1.93
CA CYS A 74 -3.77 -0.68 3.14
C CYS A 74 -2.69 -0.91 4.21
N GLN A 75 -1.57 -1.51 3.80
CA GLN A 75 -0.46 -1.81 4.70
C GLN A 75 0.28 -0.55 5.18
N GLU A 76 0.41 0.48 4.34
CA GLU A 76 1.20 1.67 4.64
C GLU A 76 0.48 2.64 5.58
N THR A 77 -0.77 2.98 5.32
CA THR A 77 -1.40 4.15 5.97
C THR A 77 -2.88 4.02 6.31
N ALA A 78 -3.58 2.96 5.87
CA ALA A 78 -5.03 2.86 6.06
C ALA A 78 -5.47 2.85 7.53
N TYR A 79 -4.65 2.32 8.44
CA TYR A 79 -4.90 2.40 9.89
C TYR A 79 -5.10 3.84 10.39
N PHE A 80 -4.56 4.83 9.69
CA PHE A 80 -4.71 6.24 10.01
C PHE A 80 -5.91 6.86 9.29
N TRP A 81 -5.96 6.76 7.96
CA TRP A 81 -6.90 7.55 7.15
C TRP A 81 -8.30 6.94 7.03
N LEU A 82 -8.48 5.63 7.26
CA LEU A 82 -9.77 4.97 7.04
C LEU A 82 -10.90 5.60 7.85
N ARG A 83 -10.61 6.07 9.07
CA ARG A 83 -11.58 6.76 9.95
C ARG A 83 -11.87 8.22 9.59
N LEU A 84 -11.19 8.74 8.56
CA LEU A 84 -11.26 10.12 8.10
C LEU A 84 -11.98 10.26 6.76
N ILE A 85 -12.15 9.17 5.99
CA ILE A 85 -12.66 9.22 4.61
C ILE A 85 -14.06 9.83 4.48
N ASP A 86 -14.87 9.77 5.53
CA ASP A 86 -16.22 10.36 5.57
C ASP A 86 -16.24 11.77 6.21
N LYS A 87 -15.07 12.30 6.58
CA LYS A 87 -14.93 13.55 7.36
C LYS A 87 -14.15 14.64 6.65
N ILE A 88 -13.27 14.26 5.73
CA ILE A 88 -12.40 15.17 4.98
C ILE A 88 -12.39 14.79 3.51
N SER A 89 -11.95 15.71 2.66
CA SER A 89 -11.85 15.47 1.21
C SER A 89 -10.84 14.36 0.88
N VAL A 90 -10.95 13.80 -0.32
CA VAL A 90 -10.01 12.79 -0.83
C VAL A 90 -8.59 13.35 -0.91
N GLU A 91 -8.47 14.61 -1.32
CA GLU A 91 -7.22 15.37 -1.37
C GLU A 91 -6.64 15.56 0.04
N ASP A 92 -7.48 15.91 1.02
CA ASP A 92 -7.05 16.06 2.41
C ASP A 92 -6.59 14.72 3.02
N VAL A 93 -7.24 13.60 2.67
CA VAL A 93 -6.75 12.26 3.06
C VAL A 93 -5.31 12.06 2.60
N CYS A 94 -5.01 12.39 1.34
CA CYS A 94 -3.66 12.30 0.79
C CYS A 94 -2.68 13.23 1.52
N ALA A 95 -3.06 14.50 1.67
CA ALA A 95 -2.26 15.54 2.32
C ALA A 95 -1.92 15.23 3.80
N ARG A 96 -2.75 14.43 4.47
CA ARG A 96 -2.60 14.06 5.88
C ARG A 96 -1.84 12.76 6.11
N CYS A 97 -1.42 12.06 5.06
CA CYS A 97 -0.52 10.91 5.19
C CYS A 97 0.95 11.34 5.39
N VAL A 98 1.20 12.25 6.34
CA VAL A 98 2.54 12.63 6.83
C VAL A 98 2.78 11.90 8.15
N LEU A 99 3.50 10.79 8.09
CA LEU A 99 3.64 9.80 9.15
C LEU A 99 5.13 9.45 9.33
N ASP A 100 5.43 8.53 10.25
CA ASP A 100 6.76 8.20 10.74
C ASP A 100 7.52 9.33 11.45
N ALA A 101 7.60 9.24 12.78
CA ALA A 101 8.39 10.15 13.61
C ALA A 101 9.77 9.59 14.00
N SER A 102 10.21 8.51 13.34
CA SER A 102 11.47 7.81 13.65
C SER A 102 12.65 8.78 13.76
N GLY A 103 13.52 8.57 14.75
CA GLY A 103 14.67 9.43 15.02
C GLY A 103 14.38 10.62 15.94
N ASP A 104 13.14 11.10 16.00
CA ASP A 104 12.73 12.17 16.93
C ASP A 104 11.79 11.68 18.04
N ALA A 105 10.95 10.67 17.76
CA ALA A 105 10.05 10.12 18.76
C ALA A 105 10.80 9.27 19.81
N PRO A 106 10.33 9.25 21.08
CA PRO A 106 10.93 8.44 22.13
C PRO A 106 11.06 6.97 21.73
N ASN A 107 12.18 6.33 22.10
CA ASN A 107 12.48 4.92 21.83
C ASN A 107 12.50 4.55 20.34
N THR A 108 12.70 5.53 19.45
CA THR A 108 12.91 5.30 18.03
C THR A 108 14.32 5.73 17.63
N THR A 109 14.86 5.09 16.59
CA THR A 109 16.15 5.48 16.00
C THR A 109 16.01 5.45 14.49
N ARG A 110 16.83 6.26 13.80
CA ARG A 110 16.91 6.29 12.35
C ARG A 110 18.36 6.54 11.95
N LYS A 111 18.89 5.69 11.07
CA LYS A 111 20.27 5.81 10.56
C LYS A 111 20.32 6.59 9.25
N THR A 112 19.33 6.40 8.40
CA THR A 112 19.22 7.08 7.10
C THR A 112 18.96 8.57 7.31
N PHE A 113 19.52 9.40 6.44
CA PHE A 113 19.22 10.82 6.45
C PHE A 113 17.72 11.12 6.16
N PRO A 114 17.13 12.15 6.78
CA PRO A 114 17.62 12.79 8.01
C PRO A 114 17.47 11.82 9.19
N CYS A 115 18.51 11.72 10.02
CA CYS A 115 18.46 10.85 11.20
C CYS A 115 17.57 11.42 12.31
N ASP A 116 17.42 12.75 12.36
CA ASP A 116 16.54 13.49 13.26
C ASP A 116 16.24 14.88 12.66
N THR A 117 15.38 15.66 13.33
CA THR A 117 15.02 17.01 12.90
C THR A 117 16.21 17.98 12.91
N LYS A 118 17.18 17.79 13.83
CA LYS A 118 18.36 18.65 13.92
C LYS A 118 19.25 18.49 12.69
N ALA A 119 19.46 17.26 12.23
CA ALA A 119 20.20 16.96 11.02
C ALA A 119 19.51 17.53 9.78
N PHE A 120 18.18 17.41 9.68
CA PHE A 120 17.43 18.01 8.59
C PHE A 120 17.57 19.54 8.57
N ARG A 121 17.38 20.20 9.73
CA ARG A 121 17.50 21.65 9.88
C ARG A 121 18.87 22.17 9.51
N LYS A 122 19.92 21.43 9.85
CA LYS A 122 21.29 21.76 9.48
C LYS A 122 21.49 21.78 7.95
N GLU A 123 20.85 20.88 7.22
CA GLU A 123 21.02 20.74 5.76
C GLU A 123 20.11 21.70 4.97
N TYR A 124 18.87 21.91 5.41
CA TYR A 124 17.86 22.65 4.65
C TYR A 124 17.41 23.98 5.25
N GLY A 125 17.90 24.34 6.44
CA GLY A 125 17.58 25.60 7.10
C GLY A 125 16.20 25.61 7.77
N ASP A 126 15.93 26.69 8.50
CA ASP A 126 14.75 26.81 9.36
C ASP A 126 13.44 26.79 8.58
N GLU A 127 13.33 27.62 7.54
CA GLU A 127 12.10 27.79 6.75
C GLU A 127 11.55 26.46 6.22
N ARG A 128 12.41 25.67 5.54
CA ARG A 128 12.04 24.37 4.98
C ARG A 128 11.72 23.34 6.07
N THR A 129 12.47 23.37 7.17
CA THR A 129 12.23 22.49 8.31
C THR A 129 10.88 22.78 8.96
N ASP A 130 10.60 24.05 9.21
CA ASP A 130 9.39 24.51 9.89
C ASP A 130 8.15 24.26 9.03
N ALA A 131 8.27 24.40 7.69
CA ALA A 131 7.21 24.03 6.77
C ALA A 131 6.83 22.54 6.87
N LEU A 132 7.81 21.63 6.93
CA LEU A 132 7.53 20.19 7.07
C LEU A 132 7.03 19.82 8.48
N ILE A 133 7.52 20.50 9.52
CA ILE A 133 7.00 20.38 10.89
C ILE A 133 5.52 20.79 10.95
N GLU A 134 5.14 21.86 10.26
CA GLU A 134 3.75 22.30 10.22
C GLU A 134 2.84 21.25 9.58
N GLU A 135 3.26 20.67 8.44
CA GLU A 135 2.53 19.60 7.78
C GLU A 135 2.38 18.35 8.66
N ALA A 136 3.46 17.96 9.36
CA ALA A 136 3.40 16.87 10.34
C ALA A 136 2.42 17.19 11.49
N ASN A 137 2.41 18.43 11.99
CA ASN A 137 1.54 18.84 13.08
C ASN A 137 0.05 18.85 12.70
N LYS A 138 -0.30 19.19 11.45
CA LYS A 138 -1.68 19.03 10.95
C LYS A 138 -2.15 17.58 11.08
N THR A 139 -1.31 16.63 10.72
CA THR A 139 -1.61 15.19 10.88
C THR A 139 -1.65 14.77 12.35
N ARG A 140 -0.72 15.26 13.19
CA ARG A 140 -0.71 14.97 14.63
C ARG A 140 -2.01 15.38 15.32
N LEU A 141 -2.53 16.57 14.99
CA LEU A 141 -3.78 17.06 15.58
C LEU A 141 -4.99 16.17 15.22
N LEU A 142 -5.07 15.67 13.98
CA LEU A 142 -6.11 14.70 13.59
C LEU A 142 -6.00 13.36 14.34
N ARG A 143 -4.81 13.05 14.89
CA ARG A 143 -4.56 11.87 15.72
C ARG A 143 -4.77 12.14 17.22
N GLY A 144 -5.18 13.36 17.59
CA GLY A 144 -5.35 13.76 18.99
C GLY A 144 -4.02 13.99 19.72
N TYR A 145 -2.92 14.16 18.99
CA TYR A 145 -1.61 14.42 19.59
C TYR A 145 -1.33 15.92 19.67
N SER A 146 -0.58 16.32 20.69
CA SER A 146 -0.05 17.69 20.79
C SER A 146 1.01 17.97 19.71
N ARG A 147 1.20 19.25 19.39
CA ARG A 147 2.21 19.68 18.43
C ARG A 147 3.63 19.34 18.90
N LYS A 148 4.53 19.08 17.96
CA LYS A 148 5.97 18.82 18.19
C LYS A 148 6.80 19.48 17.10
N ASN A 149 8.04 19.83 17.44
CA ASN A 149 9.03 20.35 16.50
C ASN A 149 9.78 19.19 15.84
N TRP A 150 9.03 18.26 15.24
CA TRP A 150 9.58 17.05 14.61
C TRP A 150 9.24 17.04 13.14
N VAL A 151 10.26 16.90 12.30
CA VAL A 151 10.09 16.53 10.90
C VAL A 151 9.69 15.07 10.85
N TYR A 152 8.61 14.76 10.15
CA TYR A 152 8.16 13.38 9.91
C TYR A 152 8.82 12.82 8.64
N LYS A 153 8.88 11.50 8.48
CA LYS A 153 9.80 10.84 7.54
C LYS A 153 9.08 10.13 6.41
N GLY A 154 7.80 9.82 6.54
CA GLY A 154 7.00 9.20 5.49
C GLY A 154 5.92 10.14 4.98
N TYR A 155 5.83 10.31 3.66
CA TYR A 155 4.92 11.25 3.02
C TYR A 155 4.01 10.57 1.98
N GLY A 156 2.72 10.89 2.02
CA GLY A 156 1.71 10.37 1.11
C GLY A 156 1.21 8.96 1.48
N LEU A 157 0.20 8.49 0.72
CA LEU A 157 -0.48 7.21 0.97
C LEU A 157 0.47 6.01 1.02
N PHE A 158 1.56 6.07 0.25
CA PHE A 158 2.55 4.99 0.11
C PHE A 158 3.82 5.22 0.94
N GLN A 159 3.83 6.24 1.81
CA GLN A 159 4.94 6.56 2.72
C GLN A 159 6.29 6.75 2.03
N TYR A 160 6.33 7.61 1.01
CA TYR A 160 7.59 7.96 0.35
C TYR A 160 8.56 8.59 1.36
N ASP A 161 9.74 8.00 1.47
CA ASP A 161 10.65 8.26 2.57
C ASP A 161 11.45 9.56 2.34
N LEU A 162 11.53 10.40 3.37
CA LEU A 162 12.17 11.71 3.35
C LEU A 162 13.65 11.67 2.96
N GLN A 163 14.32 10.51 3.04
CA GLN A 163 15.69 10.37 2.52
C GLN A 163 15.80 10.78 1.05
N PHE A 164 14.73 10.59 0.27
CA PHE A 164 14.71 10.90 -1.15
C PHE A 164 14.68 12.40 -1.45
N ILE A 165 14.54 13.26 -0.45
CA ILE A 165 14.58 14.72 -0.62
C ILE A 165 15.88 15.21 -1.29
N ARG A 166 16.96 14.44 -1.20
CA ARG A 166 18.23 14.75 -1.87
C ARG A 166 18.18 14.59 -3.39
N VAL A 167 17.25 13.81 -3.91
CA VAL A 167 17.13 13.49 -5.35
C VAL A 167 15.76 13.84 -5.94
N ASP A 168 14.75 14.06 -5.10
CA ASP A 168 13.38 14.44 -5.46
C ASP A 168 12.88 15.54 -4.47
N PRO A 169 13.58 16.68 -4.35
CA PRO A 169 13.27 17.71 -3.35
C PRO A 169 11.88 18.32 -3.54
N ASP A 170 11.45 18.51 -4.79
CA ASP A 170 10.19 19.16 -5.13
C ASP A 170 9.00 18.37 -4.60
N PHE A 171 9.09 17.03 -4.56
CA PHE A 171 8.06 16.21 -3.94
C PHE A 171 7.74 16.66 -2.50
N PHE A 172 8.77 17.08 -1.76
CA PHE A 172 8.65 17.52 -0.38
C PHE A 172 8.40 19.02 -0.26
N PHE A 173 9.19 19.86 -0.92
CA PHE A 173 9.09 21.32 -0.74
C PHE A 173 7.88 21.93 -1.45
N GLU A 174 7.40 21.32 -2.53
CA GLU A 174 6.16 21.73 -3.22
C GLU A 174 4.94 20.90 -2.77
N LYS A 175 5.11 20.06 -1.75
CA LYS A 175 4.04 19.25 -1.15
C LYS A 175 3.32 18.34 -2.15
N GLN A 176 4.04 17.78 -3.13
CA GLN A 176 3.43 16.98 -4.18
C GLN A 176 2.72 15.73 -3.64
N TRP A 177 3.06 15.25 -2.43
CA TRP A 177 2.34 14.16 -1.75
C TRP A 177 0.85 14.46 -1.48
N TYR A 178 0.42 15.71 -1.59
CA TYR A 178 -1.00 16.08 -1.56
C TYR A 178 -1.78 15.45 -2.71
N ARG A 179 -1.10 15.12 -3.82
CA ARG A 179 -1.72 14.56 -5.01
C ARG A 179 -1.46 13.06 -5.09
N PHE A 180 -2.52 12.29 -5.34
CA PHE A 180 -2.43 10.84 -5.42
C PHE A 180 -1.55 10.37 -6.59
N ASP A 181 -1.65 11.01 -7.74
CA ASP A 181 -0.86 10.70 -8.94
C ASP A 181 0.65 10.83 -8.70
N ALA A 182 1.08 11.88 -8.02
CA ALA A 182 2.48 12.07 -7.64
C ALA A 182 2.96 10.96 -6.69
N CYS A 183 2.13 10.56 -5.71
CA CYS A 183 2.44 9.42 -4.83
C CYS A 183 2.51 8.11 -5.63
N LEU A 184 1.57 7.89 -6.55
CA LEU A 184 1.47 6.70 -7.39
C LEU A 184 2.70 6.56 -8.30
N GLU A 185 3.18 7.66 -8.87
CA GLU A 185 4.38 7.66 -9.70
C GLU A 185 5.61 7.14 -8.93
N ARG A 186 5.81 7.61 -7.68
CA ARG A 186 6.95 7.22 -6.84
C ARG A 186 6.88 5.75 -6.45
N VAL A 187 5.72 5.28 -5.95
CA VAL A 187 5.59 3.85 -5.59
C VAL A 187 5.78 2.96 -6.82
N MET A 188 5.25 3.34 -7.98
CA MET A 188 5.45 2.55 -9.21
C MET A 188 6.90 2.57 -9.70
N ARG A 189 7.62 3.69 -9.53
CA ARG A 189 9.05 3.78 -9.84
C ARG A 189 9.86 2.80 -8.98
N GLU A 190 9.61 2.76 -7.67
CA GLU A 190 10.29 1.84 -6.77
C GLU A 190 9.94 0.38 -7.05
N LEU A 191 8.65 0.07 -7.25
CA LEU A 191 8.16 -1.26 -7.57
C LEU A 191 8.74 -1.79 -8.88
N ARG A 192 8.82 -0.97 -9.95
CA ARG A 192 9.51 -1.37 -11.18
C ARG A 192 10.98 -1.71 -10.93
N GLY A 193 11.65 -0.92 -10.08
CA GLY A 193 13.04 -1.16 -9.69
C GLY A 193 13.24 -2.43 -8.86
N THR A 194 12.29 -2.81 -8.00
CA THR A 194 12.34 -4.06 -7.24
C THR A 194 11.98 -5.27 -8.12
N TRP A 195 11.00 -5.13 -9.00
CA TRP A 195 10.65 -6.16 -9.98
C TRP A 195 11.84 -6.49 -10.88
N ALA A 196 12.50 -5.49 -11.45
CA ALA A 196 13.65 -5.70 -12.34
C ALA A 196 14.78 -6.52 -11.68
N ARG A 197 14.92 -6.44 -10.36
CA ARG A 197 15.93 -7.18 -9.59
C ARG A 197 15.48 -8.59 -9.18
N HIS A 198 14.19 -8.80 -8.92
CA HIS A 198 13.70 -10.03 -8.28
C HIS A 198 12.80 -10.89 -9.17
N GLY A 199 12.09 -10.30 -10.13
CA GLY A 199 11.25 -10.99 -11.11
C GLY A 199 10.08 -11.80 -10.54
N LYS A 200 9.75 -11.63 -9.26
CA LYS A 200 8.69 -12.35 -8.55
C LYS A 200 7.90 -11.36 -7.70
N ILE A 201 6.57 -11.40 -7.80
CA ILE A 201 5.70 -10.36 -7.23
C ILE A 201 5.89 -10.22 -5.71
N PHE A 202 5.90 -11.35 -5.01
CA PHE A 202 6.09 -11.39 -3.56
C PHE A 202 7.45 -10.81 -3.16
N GLU A 203 8.53 -11.23 -3.83
CA GLU A 203 9.88 -10.74 -3.53
C GLU A 203 10.06 -9.27 -3.90
N ALA A 204 9.42 -8.80 -4.97
CA ALA A 204 9.46 -7.40 -5.37
C ALA A 204 8.74 -6.50 -4.36
N ILE A 205 7.57 -6.92 -3.86
CA ILE A 205 6.83 -6.22 -2.78
C ILE A 205 7.59 -6.31 -1.46
N ARG A 206 8.19 -7.47 -1.13
CA ARG A 206 9.05 -7.61 0.04
C ARG A 206 10.21 -6.61 -0.02
N ALA A 207 10.89 -6.55 -1.16
CA ALA A 207 12.04 -5.68 -1.39
C ALA A 207 11.68 -4.19 -1.48
N TYR A 208 10.41 -3.85 -1.75
CA TYR A 208 9.91 -2.48 -1.65
C TYR A 208 9.94 -2.00 -0.19
N ASN A 209 9.45 -2.81 0.75
CA ASN A 209 9.54 -2.47 2.17
C ASN A 209 10.97 -2.61 2.72
N GLY A 210 11.71 -3.63 2.29
CA GLY A 210 13.10 -3.84 2.70
C GLY A 210 13.53 -5.32 2.72
N ALA A 211 14.19 -5.73 3.81
CA ALA A 211 14.77 -7.07 3.93
C ALA A 211 14.39 -7.77 5.25
N GLY A 212 14.60 -9.09 5.28
CA GLY A 212 14.37 -9.93 6.46
C GLY A 212 12.90 -10.20 6.77
N ASN A 213 12.65 -10.74 7.97
CA ASN A 213 11.34 -11.28 8.38
C ASN A 213 10.24 -10.21 8.41
N ARG A 214 10.57 -8.97 8.78
CA ARG A 214 9.58 -7.88 8.81
C ARG A 214 9.10 -7.52 7.41
N ALA A 215 10.01 -7.47 6.44
CA ALA A 215 9.65 -7.23 5.05
C ALA A 215 8.85 -8.40 4.46
N ALA A 216 9.17 -9.65 4.84
CA ALA A 216 8.39 -10.81 4.42
C ALA A 216 6.96 -10.77 4.98
N ALA A 217 6.80 -10.40 6.26
CA ALA A 217 5.51 -10.18 6.89
C ALA A 217 4.70 -9.06 6.21
N TYR A 218 5.38 -7.96 5.85
CA TYR A 218 4.80 -6.89 5.05
C TYR A 218 4.24 -7.41 3.73
N ALA A 219 5.04 -8.14 2.95
CA ALA A 219 4.61 -8.68 1.66
C ALA A 219 3.44 -9.67 1.82
N GLN A 220 3.46 -10.50 2.86
CA GLN A 220 2.35 -11.40 3.17
C GLN A 220 1.04 -10.63 3.40
N ASN A 221 1.07 -9.57 4.20
CA ASN A 221 -0.12 -8.75 4.44
C ASN A 221 -0.60 -8.06 3.17
N VAL A 222 0.30 -7.51 2.35
CA VAL A 222 -0.06 -6.91 1.06
C VAL A 222 -0.73 -7.92 0.15
N MET A 223 -0.21 -9.15 0.05
CA MET A 223 -0.84 -10.20 -0.75
C MET A 223 -2.21 -10.61 -0.20
N ALA A 224 -2.37 -10.69 1.12
CA ALA A 224 -3.65 -10.95 1.77
C ALA A 224 -4.67 -9.85 1.45
N TYR A 225 -4.29 -8.58 1.64
CA TYR A 225 -5.12 -7.42 1.30
C TYR A 225 -5.50 -7.40 -0.18
N SER A 226 -4.54 -7.67 -1.07
CA SER A 226 -4.79 -7.77 -2.52
C SER A 226 -5.85 -8.84 -2.82
N GLY A 227 -5.83 -9.96 -2.09
CA GLY A 227 -6.82 -11.04 -2.23
C GLY A 227 -8.24 -10.66 -1.79
N PHE A 228 -8.40 -9.74 -0.83
CA PHE A 228 -9.71 -9.27 -0.36
C PHE A 228 -10.43 -8.38 -1.36
N SER A 229 -9.73 -7.87 -2.38
CA SER A 229 -10.30 -7.12 -3.48
C SER A 229 -11.48 -7.81 -4.16
N GLY A 230 -11.42 -9.14 -4.32
CA GLY A 230 -12.48 -9.92 -4.96
C GLY A 230 -13.78 -9.99 -4.16
N GLU A 231 -13.86 -9.33 -3.00
CA GLU A 231 -15.04 -9.23 -2.15
C GLU A 231 -15.68 -7.83 -2.18
N VAL A 232 -15.05 -6.88 -2.87
CA VAL A 232 -15.63 -5.55 -3.10
C VAL A 232 -16.73 -5.70 -4.15
N THR A 233 -17.97 -5.40 -3.77
CA THR A 233 -19.14 -5.49 -4.65
C THR A 233 -19.38 -4.17 -5.39
N GLU A 234 -20.14 -4.20 -6.48
CA GLU A 234 -20.52 -2.99 -7.22
C GLU A 234 -21.23 -1.96 -6.34
N THR A 235 -22.06 -2.41 -5.40
CA THR A 235 -22.74 -1.54 -4.42
C THR A 235 -21.76 -0.75 -3.55
N MET A 236 -20.57 -1.30 -3.27
CA MET A 236 -19.55 -0.61 -2.47
C MET A 236 -18.73 0.40 -3.29
N LEU A 237 -18.78 0.30 -4.61
CA LEU A 237 -18.12 1.21 -5.55
C LEU A 237 -19.02 2.36 -6.02
N ALA A 238 -20.34 2.19 -5.92
CA ALA A 238 -21.33 3.25 -6.14
C ALA A 238 -21.16 4.40 -5.12
#